data_AF-A0A2K0UKH4-F1
#
_entry.id   AF-A0A2K0UKH4-F1
#
_cell.length_a   1.000
_cell.length_b   1.000
_cell.length_c   1.000
_cell.angle_alpha   90.00
_cell.angle_beta   90.00
_cell.angle_gamma   90.00
#
_symmetry.space_group_name_H-M   'P 1'
#
loop_
_entity.id
_entity.type
_entity.pdbx_description
1 polymer ?
#
loop_
_entity_poly.entity_id
_entity_poly.type
_entity_poly.pdbx_seq_one_letter_code
_entity_poly.pdbx_strand_id
1 'polypeptide(L)'
;MSSAKASKFREFKNGKSLKSYFRIAKQLLAYYYRVVFRDDGHFNRESNDQVLPGDVIETTSWQEKAMHGIINALRRQDETSRVRSGGGSDEERDVELKRAIRTFYISLICHTVGSRPFRSAVLSFCAMLSRKKKPTRQRDNEQRMLCTWQKPGNFNSNLSSLIWVA
;
A
#
# COMPACT_ATOMS: atom_id res chain seq x y z
N MET A 1 21.68 26.94 29.80
CA MET A 1 21.88 25.67 29.07
C MET A 1 20.68 25.43 28.17
N SER A 2 20.88 25.41 26.84
CA SER A 2 19.81 25.45 25.84
C SER A 2 19.12 24.08 25.67
N SER A 3 17.81 24.05 25.92
CA SER A 3 16.90 22.93 25.66
C SER A 3 16.61 22.82 24.15
N ALA A 4 17.55 22.25 23.39
CA ALA A 4 17.46 22.14 21.93
C ALA A 4 17.53 20.68 21.42
N LYS A 5 17.19 19.69 22.24
CA LYS A 5 17.29 18.26 21.86
C LYS A 5 16.01 17.42 22.05
N ALA A 6 14.85 18.03 22.29
CA ALA A 6 13.61 17.30 22.62
C ALA A 6 12.46 17.43 21.59
N SER A 7 12.74 17.55 20.29
CA SER A 7 11.68 17.49 19.26
C SER A 7 12.09 16.64 18.06
N LYS A 8 12.37 15.35 18.30
CA LYS A 8 12.51 14.35 17.22
C LYS A 8 11.18 13.66 16.91
N PHE A 9 10.20 13.75 17.81
CA PHE A 9 8.83 13.34 17.57
C PHE A 9 8.03 14.58 17.13
N ARG A 10 7.65 14.62 15.85
CA ARG A 10 6.71 15.63 15.37
C ARG A 10 5.31 15.08 15.59
N GLU A 11 4.62 15.61 16.58
CA GLU A 11 3.21 15.30 16.85
C GLU A 11 2.30 15.73 15.68
N PHE A 12 2.66 16.81 14.99
CA PHE A 12 1.88 17.37 13.90
C PHE A 12 2.59 17.29 12.53
N LYS A 13 1.85 16.86 11.51
CA LYS A 13 2.25 16.91 10.10
C LYS A 13 1.52 18.03 9.38
N ASN A 14 2.23 18.73 8.49
CA ASN A 14 1.58 19.73 7.66
C ASN A 14 0.57 19.09 6.69
N GLY A 15 -0.49 19.82 6.31
CA GLY A 15 -1.58 19.28 5.49
C GLY A 15 -1.14 18.77 4.12
N LYS A 16 -0.11 19.37 3.51
CA LYS A 16 0.47 18.89 2.24
C LYS A 16 1.09 17.48 2.37
N SER A 17 1.80 17.22 3.47
CA SER A 17 2.38 15.91 3.76
C SER A 17 1.30 14.88 4.00
N LEU A 18 0.26 15.24 4.76
CA LEU A 18 -0.84 14.34 5.07
C LEU A 18 -1.60 13.88 3.82
N LYS A 19 -1.88 14.80 2.88
CA LYS A 19 -2.44 14.44 1.55
C LYS A 19 -1.58 13.44 0.80
N SER A 20 -0.25 13.63 0.82
CA SER A 20 0.69 12.69 0.20
C SER A 20 0.65 11.32 0.90
N TYR A 21 0.54 11.28 2.22
CA TYR A 21 0.51 10.03 2.99
C TYR A 21 -0.76 9.23 2.68
N PHE A 22 -1.92 9.88 2.71
CA PHE A 22 -3.18 9.23 2.29
C PHE A 22 -3.12 8.73 0.86
N ARG A 23 -2.46 9.44 -0.05
CA ARG A 23 -2.25 8.95 -1.42
C ARG A 23 -1.40 7.68 -1.44
N ILE A 24 -0.29 7.63 -0.71
CA ILE A 24 0.59 6.46 -0.62
C ILE A 24 -0.17 5.26 -0.01
N ALA A 25 -0.96 5.50 1.04
CA ALA A 25 -1.78 4.46 1.66
C ALA A 25 -2.77 3.86 0.65
N LYS A 26 -3.56 4.70 -0.05
CA LYS A 26 -4.49 4.23 -1.10
C LYS A 26 -3.76 3.43 -2.20
N GLN A 27 -2.56 3.85 -2.58
CA GLN A 27 -1.73 3.12 -3.55
C GLN A 27 -1.29 1.76 -3.02
N LEU A 28 -0.94 1.64 -1.73
CA LEU A 28 -0.64 0.35 -1.10
C LEU A 28 -1.87 -0.56 -1.07
N LEU A 29 -3.05 -0.03 -0.74
CA LEU A 29 -4.30 -0.80 -0.77
C LEU A 29 -4.58 -1.35 -2.17
N ALA A 30 -4.48 -0.51 -3.19
CA ALA A 30 -4.66 -0.92 -4.58
C ALA A 30 -3.59 -1.90 -5.04
N TYR A 31 -2.33 -1.70 -4.62
CA TYR A 31 -1.22 -2.60 -4.92
C TYR A 31 -1.48 -3.98 -4.35
N TYR A 32 -1.78 -4.08 -3.05
CA TYR A 32 -2.06 -5.36 -2.41
C TYR A 32 -3.25 -6.07 -3.08
N TYR A 33 -4.35 -5.35 -3.31
CA TYR A 33 -5.52 -5.94 -3.97
C TYR A 33 -5.19 -6.53 -5.34
N ARG A 34 -4.44 -5.80 -6.18
CA ARG A 34 -4.16 -6.22 -7.57
C ARG A 34 -3.02 -7.22 -7.71
N VAL A 35 -1.98 -7.09 -6.88
CA VAL A 35 -0.73 -7.83 -7.03
C VAL A 35 -0.67 -9.07 -6.14
N VAL A 36 -1.37 -9.03 -5.01
CA VAL A 36 -1.25 -10.03 -3.94
C VAL A 36 -2.55 -10.79 -3.73
N PHE A 37 -3.69 -10.10 -3.69
CA PHE A 37 -4.97 -10.71 -3.34
C PHE A 37 -5.73 -11.31 -4.53
N ARG A 38 -5.57 -10.74 -5.73
CA ARG A 38 -6.23 -11.23 -6.94
C ARG A 38 -5.42 -12.34 -7.60
N ASP A 39 -6.07 -13.47 -7.86
CA ASP A 39 -5.45 -14.65 -8.47
C ASP A 39 -5.00 -14.43 -9.92
N ASP A 40 -5.70 -13.57 -10.67
CA ASP A 40 -5.36 -13.25 -12.06
C ASP A 40 -4.13 -12.34 -12.19
N GLY A 41 -3.60 -11.85 -11.05
CA GLY A 41 -2.40 -11.02 -10.99
C GLY A 41 -2.56 -9.67 -11.70
N HIS A 42 -1.59 -8.78 -11.46
CA HIS A 42 -1.53 -7.48 -12.16
C HIS A 42 -0.44 -7.42 -13.23
N PHE A 43 0.59 -8.23 -13.09
CA PHE A 43 1.77 -8.19 -13.95
C PHE A 43 1.68 -9.29 -15.00
N ASN A 44 1.98 -8.92 -16.24
CA ASN A 44 2.14 -9.90 -17.30
C ASN A 44 3.49 -10.59 -17.14
N ARG A 45 3.49 -11.91 -17.35
CA ARG A 45 4.70 -12.72 -17.40
C ARG A 45 5.17 -12.80 -18.85
N GLU A 46 6.38 -12.34 -19.14
CA GLU A 46 7.00 -12.40 -20.47
C GLU A 46 7.65 -13.76 -20.74
N SER A 47 8.09 -14.45 -19.68
CA SER A 47 8.74 -15.77 -19.74
C SER A 47 8.43 -16.60 -18.49
N ASN A 48 8.38 -17.92 -18.62
CA ASN A 48 7.98 -18.82 -17.51
C ASN A 48 8.92 -18.76 -16.30
N ASP A 49 10.17 -18.35 -16.47
CA ASP A 49 11.18 -18.16 -15.42
C ASP A 49 11.10 -16.80 -14.73
N GLN A 50 10.30 -15.86 -15.25
CA GLN A 50 10.17 -14.53 -14.67
C GLN A 50 9.41 -14.60 -13.34
N VAL A 51 10.13 -14.27 -12.26
CA VAL A 51 9.59 -14.10 -10.91
C VAL A 51 8.91 -12.73 -10.79
N LEU A 52 7.62 -12.75 -10.49
CA LEU A 52 6.78 -11.58 -10.26
C LEU A 52 6.65 -11.29 -8.76
N PRO A 53 6.28 -10.06 -8.36
CA PRO A 53 6.07 -9.74 -6.95
C PRO A 53 5.07 -10.66 -6.25
N GLY A 54 4.01 -11.09 -6.94
CA GLY A 54 3.02 -12.03 -6.41
C GLY A 54 3.60 -13.41 -6.09
N ASP A 55 4.68 -13.83 -6.77
CA ASP A 55 5.35 -15.12 -6.52
C ASP A 55 6.25 -15.07 -5.27
N VAL A 56 6.63 -13.86 -4.81
CA VAL A 56 7.61 -13.66 -3.72
C VAL A 56 6.93 -13.25 -2.42
N ILE A 57 5.84 -12.49 -2.52
CA ILE A 57 5.12 -11.98 -1.36
C ILE A 57 4.42 -13.14 -0.65
N GLU A 58 4.65 -13.24 0.66
CA GLU A 58 3.98 -14.23 1.50
C GLU A 58 2.86 -13.52 2.27
N THR A 59 1.61 -13.91 2.03
CA THR A 59 0.46 -13.40 2.77
C THR A 59 0.25 -14.15 4.06
N THR A 60 -0.22 -13.44 5.09
CA THR A 60 -0.73 -14.09 6.30
C THR A 60 -2.24 -14.22 6.21
N SER A 61 -2.79 -15.24 6.88
CA SER A 61 -4.24 -15.41 6.99
C SER A 61 -4.95 -14.19 7.59
N TRP A 62 -4.25 -13.42 8.43
CA TRP A 62 -4.77 -12.16 8.98
C TRP A 62 -4.91 -11.07 7.92
N GLN A 63 -3.96 -10.95 6.99
CA GLN A 63 -4.00 -9.96 5.91
C GLN A 63 -5.12 -10.30 4.91
N GLU A 64 -5.26 -11.57 4.55
CA GLU A 64 -6.35 -12.05 3.69
C GLU A 64 -7.71 -11.80 4.34
N LYS A 65 -7.89 -12.17 5.61
CA LYS A 65 -9.11 -11.88 6.38
C LYS A 65 -9.40 -10.38 6.44
N ALA A 66 -8.39 -9.54 6.64
CA ALA A 66 -8.57 -8.10 6.68
C ALA A 66 -9.01 -7.52 5.32
N MET A 67 -8.45 -8.02 4.22
CA MET A 67 -8.88 -7.65 2.87
C MET A 67 -10.32 -8.10 2.58
N HIS A 68 -10.68 -9.34 2.91
CA HIS A 68 -12.06 -9.80 2.84
C HIS A 68 -12.99 -8.94 3.72
N GLY A 69 -12.53 -8.48 4.88
CA GLY A 69 -13.26 -7.56 5.73
C GLY A 69 -13.62 -6.25 5.02
N ILE A 70 -12.66 -5.66 4.29
CA ILE A 70 -12.90 -4.46 3.47
C ILE A 70 -13.94 -4.75 2.38
N ILE A 71 -13.77 -5.84 1.62
CA ILE A 71 -14.68 -6.22 0.53
C ILE A 71 -16.10 -6.44 1.06
N ASN A 72 -16.24 -7.16 2.19
CA ASN A 72 -17.54 -7.44 2.79
C ASN A 72 -18.22 -6.17 3.32
N ALA A 73 -17.45 -5.24 3.91
CA ALA A 73 -17.98 -3.93 4.32
C ALA A 73 -18.50 -3.13 3.13
N LEU A 74 -17.73 -3.09 2.03
CA LEU A 74 -18.15 -2.43 0.79
C LEU A 74 -19.41 -3.07 0.19
N ARG A 75 -19.48 -4.41 0.12
CA ARG A 75 -20.66 -5.12 -0.42
C ARG A 75 -21.92 -4.81 0.39
N ARG A 76 -21.82 -4.75 1.72
CA ARG A 76 -22.97 -4.38 2.58
C ARG A 76 -23.39 -2.92 2.41
N GLN A 77 -22.45 -2.01 2.15
CA GLN A 77 -22.78 -0.63 1.76
C GLN A 77 -23.52 -0.57 0.42
N ASP A 78 -23.07 -1.34 -0.57
CA ASP A 78 -23.71 -1.42 -1.89
C ASP A 78 -25.13 -2.04 -1.82
N GLU A 79 -25.31 -3.09 -1.02
CA GLU A 79 -26.62 -3.72 -0.81
C GLU A 79 -27.58 -2.78 -0.07
N THR A 80 -27.14 -2.11 0.99
CA THR A 80 -27.99 -1.18 1.74
C THR A 80 -28.33 0.08 0.96
N SER A 81 -27.43 0.58 0.11
CA SER A 81 -27.71 1.72 -0.78
C SER A 81 -28.74 1.39 -1.86
N ARG A 82 -28.85 0.12 -2.27
CA ARG A 82 -29.88 -0.36 -3.22
C ARG A 82 -31.23 -0.64 -2.55
N VAL A 83 -31.26 -0.98 -1.25
CA VAL A 83 -32.45 -1.46 -0.55
C VAL A 83 -33.18 -0.38 0.27
N ARG A 84 -32.53 0.73 0.66
CA ARG A 84 -33.13 1.70 1.59
C ARG A 84 -32.95 3.19 1.21
N SER A 85 -34.09 3.83 0.95
CA SER A 85 -34.42 5.22 1.33
C SER A 85 -34.65 5.38 2.84
N GLY A 86 -33.92 4.66 3.72
CA GLY A 86 -34.20 4.76 5.16
C GLY A 86 -33.23 4.05 6.12
N GLY A 87 -32.52 4.83 6.93
CA GLY A 87 -32.40 4.59 8.37
C GLY A 87 -31.25 3.72 8.89
N GLY A 88 -30.19 3.46 8.12
CA GLY A 88 -28.88 3.12 8.71
C GLY A 88 -28.03 4.37 8.70
N SER A 89 -27.54 4.84 9.85
CA SER A 89 -26.70 6.04 9.89
C SER A 89 -25.49 5.80 8.98
N ASP A 90 -25.29 6.69 8.01
CA ASP A 90 -24.12 6.63 7.10
C ASP A 90 -22.81 6.58 7.90
N GLU A 91 -22.83 7.12 9.12
CA GLU A 91 -21.71 7.13 10.06
C GLU A 91 -21.34 5.72 10.53
N GLU A 92 -22.31 4.86 10.86
CA GLU A 92 -22.02 3.49 11.34
C GLU A 92 -21.40 2.61 10.25
N ARG A 93 -21.89 2.76 9.01
CA ARG A 93 -21.32 2.08 7.83
C ARG A 93 -19.91 2.55 7.51
N ASP A 94 -19.67 3.85 7.67
CA ASP A 94 -18.34 4.45 7.49
C ASP A 94 -17.38 4.01 8.60
N VAL A 95 -17.85 3.87 9.84
CA VAL A 95 -17.06 3.35 10.98
C VAL A 95 -16.57 1.93 10.71
N GLU A 96 -17.42 1.05 10.19
CA GLU A 96 -17.02 -0.33 9.92
C GLU A 96 -15.98 -0.44 8.80
N LEU A 97 -16.21 0.27 7.68
CA LEU A 97 -15.24 0.29 6.58
C LEU A 97 -13.90 0.88 7.05
N LYS A 98 -13.93 1.98 7.81
CA LYS A 98 -12.72 2.57 8.42
C LYS A 98 -12.01 1.58 9.33
N ARG A 99 -12.74 0.83 10.17
CA ARG A 99 -12.18 -0.22 11.02
C ARG A 99 -11.51 -1.30 10.20
N ALA A 100 -12.18 -1.82 9.15
CA ALA A 100 -11.62 -2.84 8.27
C ALA A 100 -10.34 -2.37 7.57
N ILE A 101 -10.33 -1.15 7.02
CA ILE A 101 -9.16 -0.52 6.40
C ILE A 101 -8.02 -0.39 7.41
N ARG A 102 -8.31 0.02 8.65
CA ARG A 102 -7.30 0.16 9.70
C ARG A 102 -6.68 -1.20 10.08
N THR A 103 -7.53 -2.20 10.31
CA THR A 103 -7.07 -3.58 10.59
C THR A 103 -6.18 -4.09 9.47
N PHE A 104 -6.53 -3.82 8.22
CA PHE A 104 -5.73 -4.18 7.06
C PHE A 104 -4.33 -3.53 7.09
N TYR A 105 -4.23 -2.20 7.23
CA TYR A 105 -2.91 -1.54 7.27
C TYR A 105 -2.05 -2.02 8.44
N ILE A 106 -2.63 -2.19 9.62
CA ILE A 106 -1.90 -2.73 10.79
C ILE A 106 -1.36 -4.13 10.48
N SER A 107 -2.17 -5.01 9.88
CA SER A 107 -1.74 -6.37 9.51
C SER A 107 -0.60 -6.40 8.49
N LEU A 108 -0.51 -5.40 7.62
CA LEU A 108 0.58 -5.25 6.66
C LEU A 108 1.85 -4.72 7.31
N ILE A 109 1.73 -3.71 8.17
CA ILE A 109 2.88 -3.04 8.81
C ILE A 109 3.53 -3.95 9.85
N CYS A 110 2.73 -4.72 10.60
CA CYS A 110 3.23 -5.64 11.62
C CYS A 110 3.70 -6.99 11.05
N HIS A 111 3.73 -7.16 9.72
CA HIS A 111 4.20 -8.39 9.10
C HIS A 111 5.70 -8.57 9.28
N THR A 112 6.10 -9.68 9.90
CA THR A 112 7.52 -10.03 10.11
C THR A 112 8.01 -10.94 9.00
N VAL A 113 9.03 -10.51 8.25
CA VAL A 113 9.55 -11.22 7.07
C VAL A 113 11.03 -11.56 7.17
N GLY A 114 11.43 -12.18 8.29
CA GLY A 114 12.76 -12.77 8.52
C GLY A 114 13.93 -12.03 7.80
N SER A 115 14.74 -12.79 7.07
CA SER A 115 15.85 -12.27 6.24
C SER A 115 15.46 -11.95 4.79
N ARG A 116 14.18 -12.09 4.43
CA ARG A 116 13.69 -12.00 3.05
C ARG A 116 12.71 -10.83 2.91
N PRO A 117 13.23 -9.58 2.75
CA PRO A 117 12.42 -8.37 2.87
C PRO A 117 11.27 -8.29 1.86
N PHE A 118 11.45 -8.79 0.64
CA PHE A 118 10.42 -8.71 -0.41
C PHE A 118 9.26 -9.68 -0.24
N ARG A 119 9.29 -10.56 0.78
CA ARG A 119 8.09 -11.30 1.22
C ARG A 119 7.04 -10.38 1.82
N SER A 120 7.43 -9.17 2.26
CA SER A 120 6.48 -8.17 2.77
C SER A 120 5.91 -7.37 1.61
N ALA A 121 4.59 -7.37 1.47
CA ALA A 121 3.89 -6.54 0.50
C ALA A 121 4.23 -5.05 0.66
N VAL A 122 4.45 -4.57 1.90
CA VAL A 122 4.85 -3.19 2.18
C VAL A 122 6.23 -2.89 1.62
N LEU A 123 7.21 -3.77 1.86
CA LEU A 123 8.58 -3.55 1.40
C LEU A 123 8.69 -3.71 -0.12
N SER A 124 7.97 -4.67 -0.70
CA SER A 124 7.85 -4.82 -2.15
C SER A 124 7.23 -3.58 -2.81
N PHE A 125 6.14 -3.06 -2.24
CA PHE A 125 5.50 -1.81 -2.69
C PHE A 125 6.45 -0.61 -2.59
N CYS A 126 7.12 -0.44 -1.45
CA CYS A 126 8.11 0.62 -1.26
C CYS A 126 9.25 0.53 -2.28
N ALA A 127 9.70 -0.68 -2.62
CA ALA A 127 10.71 -0.88 -3.65
C ALA A 127 10.22 -0.50 -5.04
N MET A 128 8.99 -0.84 -5.39
CA MET A 128 8.37 -0.39 -6.64
C MET A 128 8.33 1.15 -6.72
N LEU A 129 7.92 1.84 -5.65
CA LEU A 129 7.91 3.30 -5.60
C LEU A 129 9.30 3.94 -5.70
N SER A 130 10.34 3.22 -5.27
CA SER A 130 11.72 3.66 -5.39
C SER A 130 12.32 3.50 -6.78
N ARG A 131 11.57 3.01 -7.79
CA ARG A 131 12.03 3.02 -9.19
C ARG A 131 11.70 4.36 -9.85
N LYS A 132 12.69 5.06 -10.39
CA LYS A 132 12.48 6.20 -11.29
C LYS A 132 12.34 5.70 -12.72
N LYS A 133 11.26 6.08 -13.40
CA LYS A 133 11.21 6.03 -14.86
C LYS A 133 12.00 7.22 -15.40
N LYS A 134 13.18 7.00 -15.99
CA LYS A 134 13.80 8.01 -16.85
C LYS A 134 13.25 7.79 -18.26
N PRO A 135 12.59 8.77 -18.88
CA PRO A 135 12.36 8.72 -20.33
C PRO A 135 13.67 9.13 -21.01
N THR A 136 14.67 8.26 -21.01
CA THR A 136 15.78 8.43 -21.96
C THR A 136 15.24 8.02 -23.32
N ARG A 137 14.86 9.02 -24.13
CA ARG A 137 14.75 8.85 -25.59
C ARG A 137 16.16 8.54 -26.10
N GLN A 138 16.55 7.27 -26.06
CA GLN A 138 17.59 6.81 -26.98
C GLN A 138 16.92 6.82 -28.35
N ARG A 139 17.29 7.84 -29.15
CA ARG A 139 17.26 7.72 -30.60
C ARG A 139 18.08 6.46 -30.89
N ASP A 140 17.41 5.50 -31.52
CA ASP A 140 17.90 4.24 -32.09
C ASP A 140 17.17 3.05 -31.48
N ASN A 141 16.54 2.31 -32.38
CA ASN A 141 15.68 1.14 -32.20
C ASN A 141 16.10 0.24 -31.03
N GLU A 142 15.38 0.34 -29.91
CA GLU A 142 14.80 -0.78 -29.14
C GLU A 142 14.24 -0.21 -27.84
N GLN A 143 12.93 -0.37 -27.65
CA GLN A 143 12.19 0.14 -26.50
C GLN A 143 12.55 -0.62 -25.22
N ARG A 144 13.70 -0.33 -24.61
CA ARG A 144 13.96 -0.70 -23.20
C ARG A 144 13.94 0.56 -22.34
N MET A 145 12.79 0.86 -21.74
CA MET A 145 12.70 1.85 -20.67
C MET A 145 13.49 1.36 -19.44
N LEU A 146 14.77 1.71 -19.37
CA LEU A 146 15.63 1.41 -18.23
C LEU A 146 15.16 2.22 -17.01
N CYS A 147 14.50 1.54 -16.06
CA CYS A 147 14.15 2.14 -14.78
C CYS A 147 15.39 2.26 -13.90
N THR A 148 15.71 3.47 -13.41
CA THR A 148 16.82 3.69 -12.48
C THR A 148 16.32 3.70 -11.04
N TRP A 149 16.99 3.00 -10.12
CA TRP A 149 16.65 3.05 -8.69
C TRP A 149 16.87 4.45 -8.09
N GLN A 150 16.03 4.83 -7.13
CA GLN A 150 16.28 6.01 -6.28
C GLN A 150 17.52 5.79 -5.42
N LYS A 151 18.14 6.89 -4.98
CA LYS A 151 19.30 6.83 -4.09
C LYS A 151 18.97 5.98 -2.85
N PRO A 152 19.89 5.09 -2.41
CA PRO A 152 19.74 4.34 -1.18
C PRO A 152 19.39 5.29 -0.01
N GLY A 153 18.42 4.91 0.82
CA GLY A 153 17.93 5.70 1.96
C GLY A 153 16.56 6.37 1.78
N ASN A 154 15.97 6.36 0.58
CA ASN A 154 14.67 7.01 0.36
C ASN A 154 13.44 6.12 0.69
N PHE A 155 13.64 4.82 0.97
CA PHE A 155 12.58 3.89 1.40
C PHE A 155 11.89 4.34 2.69
N ASN A 156 12.65 4.96 3.60
CA ASN A 156 12.17 5.41 4.90
C ASN A 156 11.04 6.45 4.78
N SER A 157 11.03 7.26 3.73
CA SER A 157 9.98 8.27 3.54
C SER A 157 8.61 7.65 3.26
N ASN A 158 8.56 6.61 2.42
CA ASN A 158 7.33 5.87 2.11
C ASN A 158 6.88 5.03 3.30
N LEU A 159 7.80 4.33 3.96
CA LEU A 159 7.47 3.54 5.16
C LEU A 159 6.94 4.42 6.29
N SER A 160 7.58 5.58 6.54
CA SER A 160 7.09 6.56 7.50
C SER A 160 5.69 7.05 7.11
N SER A 161 5.44 7.31 5.83
CA SER A 161 4.13 7.75 5.35
C SER A 161 3.03 6.75 5.66
N LEU A 162 3.30 5.45 5.56
CA LEU A 162 2.36 4.37 5.85
C LEU A 162 2.07 4.24 7.35
N ILE A 163 3.11 4.34 8.18
CA ILE A 163 2.96 4.29 9.65
C ILE A 163 2.08 5.45 10.15
N TRP A 164 2.14 6.62 9.51
CA TRP A 164 1.32 7.77 9.87
C TRP A 164 -0.18 7.64 9.53
N VAL A 165 -0.57 6.69 8.67
CA VAL A 165 -1.96 6.54 8.19
C VAL A 165 -2.68 5.34 8.82
N ALA A 166 -1.94 4.39 9.39
CA ALA A 166 -2.47 3.19 10.05
C ALA A 166 -2.97 3.49 11.48
#